data_AF-A0A9Q4DLI1-F1
#
_entry.id   AF-A0A9Q4DLI1-F1
#
_cell.length_a   1.000
_cell.length_b   1.000
_cell.length_c   1.000
_cell.angle_alpha   90.00
_cell.angle_beta   90.00
_cell.angle_gamma   90.00
#
_symmetry.space_group_name_H-M   'P 1'
#
loop_
_entity.id
_entity.type
_entity.pdbx_description
1 polymer ?
#
loop_
_entity_poly.entity_id
_entity_poly.type
_entity_poly.pdbx_seq_one_letter_code
_entity_poly.pdbx_strand_id
1 'polypeptide(L)'
;CGAQELNYISDVDVTYVAEPANDDVSGASAVTIATKLAASVARMCSAHSGAGSIWQVDAALRPEGNAGPLVRTMDSMRTYYEKWAKNWEFQALL
;
A
#
# COMPACT_ATOMS: atom_id res chain seq x y z
N CYS A 1 -2.67 -8.90 -5.69
CA CYS A 1 -2.47 -8.63 -7.12
C CYS A 1 -3.84 -8.69 -7.80
N GLY A 2 -4.37 -7.56 -8.27
CA GLY A 2 -5.77 -7.41 -8.68
C GLY A 2 -6.15 -8.08 -10.00
N ALA A 3 -5.24 -8.15 -10.98
CA ALA A 3 -5.61 -8.57 -12.34
C ALA A 3 -5.20 -10.00 -12.74
N GLN A 4 -4.59 -10.80 -11.84
CA GLN A 4 -4.02 -12.14 -12.14
C GLN A 4 -3.03 -12.24 -13.33
N GLU A 5 -2.70 -11.14 -14.00
CA GLU A 5 -1.71 -11.09 -15.09
C GLU A 5 -0.32 -10.72 -14.56
N LEU A 6 0.32 -11.63 -13.81
CA LEU A 6 1.72 -11.43 -13.43
C LEU A 6 2.62 -11.78 -14.63
N ASN A 7 3.09 -10.75 -15.34
CA ASN A 7 4.08 -10.86 -16.41
C ASN A 7 5.51 -10.82 -15.82
N TYR A 8 6.50 -11.41 -16.52
CA TYR A 8 7.88 -11.61 -16.02
C TYR A 8 8.64 -10.32 -15.65
N ILE A 9 8.11 -9.15 -16.03
CA ILE A 9 8.68 -7.81 -15.80
C ILE A 9 7.68 -6.93 -15.01
N SER A 10 6.55 -7.46 -14.52
CA SER A 10 5.54 -6.61 -13.87
C SER A 10 6.02 -6.11 -12.52
N ASP A 11 5.82 -4.81 -12.30
CA ASP A 11 5.86 -4.21 -10.97
C ASP A 11 4.68 -4.74 -10.15
N VAL A 12 4.83 -4.77 -8.82
CA VAL A 12 3.78 -5.22 -7.90
C VAL A 12 3.14 -4.00 -7.26
N ASP A 13 1.92 -3.69 -7.71
CA ASP A 13 1.12 -2.63 -7.11
C ASP A 13 0.56 -3.03 -5.75
N VAL A 14 0.82 -2.20 -4.73
CA VAL A 14 0.38 -2.42 -3.35
C VAL A 14 -0.24 -1.16 -2.75
N THR A 15 -1.24 -1.36 -1.91
CA THR A 15 -1.77 -0.32 -1.02
C THR A 15 -1.76 -0.86 0.41
N TYR A 16 -1.26 -0.06 1.36
CA TYR A 16 -1.10 -0.49 2.74
C TYR A 16 -2.17 0.12 3.64
N VAL A 17 -2.78 -0.73 4.44
CA VAL A 17 -3.76 -0.33 5.45
C VAL A 17 -3.38 -0.92 6.80
N ALA A 18 -3.59 -0.15 7.86
CA ALA A 18 -3.30 -0.57 9.22
C ALA A 18 -4.45 -0.23 10.17
N GLU A 19 -4.74 -1.16 11.07
CA GLU A 19 -5.64 -0.99 12.20
C GLU A 19 -4.90 -1.35 13.49
N PRO A 20 -5.25 -0.71 14.61
CA PRO A 20 -4.72 -1.10 15.90
C PRO A 20 -5.13 -2.54 16.24
N ALA A 21 -4.18 -3.32 16.76
CA ALA A 21 -4.41 -4.74 17.06
C ALA A 21 -5.38 -4.94 18.25
N ASN A 22 -5.47 -3.95 19.13
CA ASN A 22 -6.35 -3.89 20.29
C ASN A 22 -6.54 -2.42 20.71
N ASP A 23 -7.45 -2.20 21.67
CA ASP A 23 -7.78 -0.86 22.18
C ASP A 23 -6.63 -0.17 22.92
N ASP A 24 -5.60 -0.94 23.33
CA ASP A 24 -4.42 -0.40 24.00
C ASP A 24 -3.46 0.32 23.04
N VAL A 25 -3.60 0.08 21.73
CA VAL A 25 -2.77 0.71 20.69
C VAL A 25 -3.58 1.81 20.01
N SER A 26 -3.07 3.04 20.05
CA SER A 26 -3.70 4.12 19.29
C SER A 26 -3.59 3.87 17.77
N GLY A 27 -4.58 4.29 17.00
CA GLY A 27 -4.54 4.21 15.53
C GLY A 27 -3.33 4.92 14.93
N ALA A 28 -2.88 6.03 15.53
CA ALA A 28 -1.67 6.74 15.09
C ALA A 28 -0.39 5.91 15.30
N SER A 29 -0.30 5.18 16.42
CA SER A 29 0.81 4.26 16.69
C SER A 29 0.79 3.09 15.71
N ALA A 30 -0.37 2.51 15.43
CA ALA A 30 -0.53 1.45 14.45
C ALA A 30 -0.06 1.87 13.04
N VAL A 31 -0.51 3.04 12.57
CA VAL A 31 -0.08 3.61 11.28
C VAL A 31 1.43 3.87 11.26
N THR A 32 2.01 4.37 12.35
CA THR A 32 3.45 4.63 12.43
C THR A 32 4.27 3.34 12.32
N ILE A 33 3.86 2.29 13.05
CA ILE A 33 4.52 0.98 13.02
C ILE A 33 4.39 0.36 11.62
N ALA A 34 3.18 0.36 11.08
CA ALA A 34 2.90 -0.18 9.75
C ALA A 34 3.65 0.58 8.65
N THR A 35 3.82 1.89 8.76
CA THR A 35 4.61 2.69 7.80
C THR A 35 6.06 2.26 7.79
N LYS A 36 6.66 2.01 8.97
CA LYS A 36 8.03 1.48 9.06
C LYS A 36 8.15 0.09 8.45
N LEU A 37 7.15 -0.76 8.66
CA LEU A 37 7.10 -2.10 8.09
C LEU A 37 6.99 -2.06 6.56
N ALA A 38 6.02 -1.31 6.03
CA ALA A 38 5.79 -1.15 4.60
C ALA A 38 7.04 -0.63 3.87
N ALA A 39 7.69 0.40 4.42
CA ALA A 39 8.93 0.92 3.86
C ALA A 39 10.08 -0.10 3.90
N SER A 40 10.13 -0.95 4.93
CA SER A 40 11.16 -2.00 5.04
C SER A 40 10.91 -3.15 4.08
N VAL A 41 9.65 -3.57 3.92
CA VAL A 41 9.24 -4.59 2.94
C VAL A 41 9.56 -4.12 1.53
N ALA A 42 9.17 -2.89 1.15
CA ALA A 42 9.49 -2.33 -0.15
C ALA A 42 11.01 -2.32 -0.43
N ARG A 43 11.82 -1.90 0.56
CA ARG A 43 13.29 -1.96 0.42
C ARG A 43 13.82 -3.37 0.27
N MET A 44 13.30 -4.35 1.01
CA MET A 44 13.74 -5.74 0.92
C MET A 44 13.37 -6.38 -0.42
N CYS A 45 12.18 -6.10 -0.94
CA CYS A 45 11.74 -6.59 -2.24
C CYS A 45 12.55 -6.01 -3.40
N SER A 46 12.87 -4.71 -3.33
CA SER A 46 13.66 -4.00 -4.34
C SER A 46 15.18 -4.14 -4.16
N ALA A 47 15.66 -4.76 -3.08
CA ALA A 47 17.09 -4.91 -2.83
C ALA A 47 17.74 -5.86 -3.85
N HIS A 48 18.87 -5.44 -4.40
CA HIS A 48 19.66 -6.29 -5.29
C HIS A 48 20.57 -7.21 -4.45
N SER A 49 20.31 -8.51 -4.51
CA SER A 49 21.11 -9.53 -3.83
C SER A 49 21.94 -10.34 -4.83
N GLY A 50 22.81 -11.23 -4.33
CA GLY A 50 23.55 -12.18 -5.19
C GLY A 50 22.65 -13.15 -5.98
N ALA A 51 21.36 -13.24 -5.63
CA ALA A 51 20.34 -14.00 -6.36
C ALA A 51 19.47 -13.11 -7.28
N GLY A 52 19.80 -11.83 -7.43
CA GLY A 52 18.98 -10.82 -8.11
C GLY A 52 18.07 -10.03 -7.16
N SER A 53 17.17 -9.23 -7.74
CA SER A 53 16.06 -8.56 -7.06
C SER A 53 14.77 -9.35 -7.27
N ILE A 54 13.85 -9.31 -6.30
CA ILE A 54 12.60 -10.09 -6.38
C ILE A 54 11.62 -9.37 -7.32
N TRP A 55 11.04 -8.26 -6.86
CA TRP A 55 10.12 -7.41 -7.62
C TRP A 55 10.24 -5.97 -7.13
N GLN A 56 10.00 -5.01 -8.04
CA GLN A 56 9.78 -3.62 -7.64
C GLN A 56 8.37 -3.50 -7.07
N VAL A 57 8.28 -2.91 -5.88
CA VAL A 57 7.01 -2.67 -5.19
C VAL A 57 6.60 -1.24 -5.48
N ASP A 58 5.50 -1.05 -6.21
CA ASP A 58 4.92 0.27 -6.47
C ASP A 58 3.73 0.52 -5.54
N ALA A 59 3.75 1.67 -4.86
CA ALA A 59 2.67 2.13 -4.00
C ALA A 59 1.98 3.39 -4.56
N ALA A 60 2.17 3.70 -5.84
CA ALA A 60 1.61 4.88 -6.50
C ALA A 60 0.09 4.85 -6.62
N LEU A 61 -0.55 3.68 -6.57
CA LEU A 61 -2.01 3.53 -6.60
C LEU A 61 -2.72 3.88 -5.27
N ARG A 62 -1.97 4.27 -4.23
CA ARG A 62 -2.58 4.68 -2.96
C ARG A 62 -3.40 5.98 -3.13
N PRO A 63 -4.44 6.20 -2.29
CA PRO A 63 -5.18 7.46 -2.25
C PRO A 63 -4.24 8.68 -2.21
N GLU A 64 -4.46 9.66 -3.09
CA GLU A 64 -3.61 10.85 -3.30
C GLU A 64 -2.22 10.57 -3.93
N GLY A 65 -1.97 9.36 -4.40
CA GLY A 65 -0.75 8.95 -5.08
C GLY A 65 0.51 9.18 -4.24
N ASN A 66 1.57 9.68 -4.86
CA ASN A 66 2.84 9.92 -4.17
C ASN A 66 2.79 11.01 -3.09
N ALA A 67 1.78 11.88 -3.12
CA ALA A 67 1.56 12.91 -2.10
C ALA A 67 0.82 12.38 -0.86
N GLY A 68 0.16 11.22 -0.98
CA GLY A 68 -0.58 10.61 0.11
C GLY A 68 0.31 9.84 1.09
N PRO A 69 -0.16 9.64 2.34
CA PRO A 69 0.52 8.81 3.33
C PRO A 69 0.70 7.38 2.81
N LEU A 70 1.86 6.76 3.09
CA LEU A 70 2.17 5.40 2.64
C LEU A 70 1.20 4.35 3.22
N VAL A 71 0.72 4.58 4.45
CA VAL A 71 -0.24 3.70 5.14
C VAL A 71 -1.39 4.54 5.67
N ARG A 72 -2.61 4.06 5.49
CA ARG A 72 -3.83 4.68 6.03
C ARG A 72 -4.54 3.73 6.99
N THR A 73 -5.52 4.24 7.73
CA THR A 73 -6.49 3.40 8.44
C THR A 73 -7.61 2.95 7.51
N MET A 74 -8.27 1.84 7.82
CA MET A 74 -9.43 1.37 7.05
C MET A 74 -10.53 2.43 7.00
N ASP A 75 -10.82 3.08 8.12
CA ASP A 75 -11.83 4.15 8.18
C ASP A 75 -11.47 5.34 7.30
N SER A 76 -10.19 5.74 7.27
CA SER A 76 -9.74 6.82 6.37
C SER A 76 -9.86 6.40 4.91
N MET A 77 -9.56 5.14 4.58
CA MET A 77 -9.63 4.63 3.21
C MET A 77 -11.09 4.54 2.75
N ARG A 78 -12.00 4.03 3.60
CA ARG A 78 -13.44 4.04 3.37
C ARG A 78 -13.97 5.45 3.13
N THR A 79 -13.64 6.39 4.02
CA THR A 79 -14.07 7.79 3.90
C THR A 79 -13.58 8.43 2.60
N TYR A 80 -12.36 8.10 2.17
CA TYR A 80 -11.82 8.58 0.89
C TYR A 80 -12.64 8.08 -0.29
N TYR A 81 -12.94 6.78 -0.35
CA TYR A 81 -13.76 6.21 -1.43
C TYR A 81 -15.21 6.71 -1.41
N GLU A 82 -15.77 6.99 -0.24
CA GLU A 82 -17.14 7.48 -0.13
C GLU A 82 -17.29 8.96 -0.54
N LYS A 83 -16.28 9.79 -0.28
CA LYS A 83 -16.39 11.25 -0.45
C LYS A 83 -15.66 11.80 -1.66
N TRP A 84 -14.57 11.16 -2.10
CA TRP A 84 -13.61 11.77 -3.02
C TRP A 84 -13.21 10.89 -4.19
N ALA A 85 -13.55 9.58 -4.18
CA ALA A 85 -13.14 8.70 -5.26
C ALA A 85 -13.78 9.12 -6.59
N LYS A 86 -12.91 9.31 -7.57
CA LYS A 86 -13.31 9.56 -8.95
C LYS A 86 -13.67 8.23 -9.61
N ASN A 87 -14.59 8.25 -10.58
CA ASN A 87 -15.08 7.04 -11.25
C ASN A 87 -13.98 6.11 -11.80
N TRP A 88 -12.79 6.64 -12.14
CA TRP A 88 -11.65 5.84 -12.64
C TRP A 88 -10.90 5.07 -11.52
N GLU A 89 -10.93 5.53 -10.27
CA GLU A 89 -10.27 4.86 -9.13
C GLU A 89 -10.97 3.54 -8.77
N PHE A 90 -12.27 3.45 -9.06
CA PHE A 90 -13.02 2.20 -8.95
C PHE A 90 -12.63 1.17 -10.02
N GLN A 91 -12.15 1.60 -11.20
CA GLN A 91 -11.66 0.68 -12.23
C GLN A 91 -10.30 0.06 -11.89
N ALA A 92 -9.49 0.72 -11.05
CA ALA A 92 -8.21 0.18 -10.58
C ALA A 92 -8.36 -0.81 -9.39
N LEU A 93 -9.54 -0.86 -8.77
CA LEU A 93 -9.89 -1.79 -7.69
C LEU A 93 -10.60 -3.07 -8.16
N LEU A 94 -10.99 -3.13 -9.43
CA LEU A 94 -11.58 -4.30 -10.09
C LEU A 94 -10.48 -5.21 -10.66
#